data_AF-A0A9W6HCX5-F1
#
_entry.id   AF-A0A9W6HCX5-F1
#
_cell.length_a   1.000
_cell.length_b   1.000
_cell.length_c   1.000
_cell.angle_alpha   90.00
_cell.angle_beta   90.00
_cell.angle_gamma   90.00
#
_symmetry.space_group_name_H-M   'P 1'
#
loop_
_entity.id
_entity.type
_entity.pdbx_description
1 polymer ?
#
loop_
_entity_poly.entity_id
_entity_poly.type
_entity_poly.pdbx_seq_one_letter_code
_entity_poly.pdbx_strand_id
1 'polypeptide(L)'
;MNATGWIILIVVIVIVVIAIIVVVSMAGRRRKVEADRQRAGELRQSAADDELAAREREAAAARASADAKQAEVEAEKLRREAEARQTDATEARSASDDKLRKADGLDPDVRTGRRAEPTTAPAAPGSPAEPTVAGDAPNTTQAPPPTSPAAPAVAPDDPNAGSGQHRAP
;
A
#
# COMPACT_ATOMS: atom_id res chain seq x y z
N MET A 1 -81.92 -36.12 8.22
CA MET A 1 -80.66 -36.71 7.74
C MET A 1 -80.03 -37.50 8.88
N ASN A 2 -79.65 -38.75 8.65
CA ASN A 2 -79.05 -39.65 9.65
C ASN A 2 -77.62 -39.20 10.01
N ALA A 3 -77.42 -38.76 11.25
CA ALA A 3 -76.14 -38.28 11.78
C ALA A 3 -74.99 -39.28 11.53
N THR A 4 -75.28 -40.59 11.54
CA THR A 4 -74.34 -41.66 11.22
C THR A 4 -73.76 -41.55 9.80
N GLY A 5 -74.55 -41.15 8.80
CA GLY A 5 -74.07 -40.98 7.43
C GLY A 5 -73.12 -39.79 7.28
N TRP A 6 -73.38 -38.72 8.02
CA TRP A 6 -72.53 -37.53 8.04
C TRP A 6 -71.18 -37.79 8.75
N ILE A 7 -71.20 -38.56 9.83
CA ILE A 7 -69.97 -38.98 10.54
C ILE A 7 -69.09 -39.83 9.61
N ILE A 8 -69.67 -40.81 8.89
CA ILE A 8 -68.92 -41.64 7.95
C ILE A 8 -68.29 -40.79 6.83
N LEU A 9 -69.04 -39.82 6.29
CA LEU A 9 -68.53 -38.89 5.27
C LEU A 9 -67.29 -38.11 5.76
N ILE A 10 -67.36 -37.55 6.98
CA ILE A 10 -66.23 -36.80 7.56
C ILE A 10 -65.01 -37.70 7.71
N VAL A 11 -65.19 -38.92 8.23
CA VAL A 11 -64.07 -39.86 8.42
C VAL A 11 -63.42 -40.23 7.09
N VAL A 12 -64.20 -40.47 6.04
CA VAL A 12 -63.67 -40.75 4.70
C VAL A 12 -62.87 -39.55 4.16
N ILE A 13 -63.37 -38.33 4.31
CA ILE A 13 -62.65 -37.11 3.89
C ILE A 13 -61.33 -36.98 4.65
N VAL A 14 -61.32 -37.20 5.97
CA VAL A 14 -60.11 -37.13 6.80
C VAL A 14 -59.08 -38.17 6.34
N ILE A 15 -59.49 -39.40 6.05
CA ILE A 15 -58.58 -40.46 5.55
C ILE A 15 -57.98 -40.06 4.20
N VAL A 16 -58.78 -39.52 3.29
CA VAL A 16 -58.29 -39.05 1.97
C VAL A 16 -57.29 -37.90 2.14
N VAL A 17 -57.57 -36.95 3.03
CA VAL A 17 -56.64 -35.84 3.32
C VAL A 17 -55.32 -36.37 3.89
N ILE A 18 -55.36 -37.31 4.84
CA ILE A 18 -54.16 -37.93 5.41
C ILE A 18 -53.36 -38.67 4.32
N ALA A 19 -54.03 -39.42 3.44
CA ALA A 19 -53.37 -40.11 2.33
C ALA A 19 -52.65 -39.14 1.38
N ILE A 20 -53.28 -38.01 1.04
CA ILE A 20 -52.66 -36.97 0.20
C ILE A 20 -51.43 -36.38 0.88
N ILE A 21 -51.51 -36.06 2.17
CA ILE A 21 -50.39 -35.51 2.95
C ILE A 21 -49.19 -36.46 2.95
N VAL A 22 -49.42 -37.77 3.13
CA VAL A 22 -48.36 -38.79 3.13
C VAL A 22 -47.68 -38.90 1.76
N VAL A 23 -48.45 -38.92 0.66
CA VAL A 23 -47.91 -39.01 -0.70
C VAL A 23 -47.06 -37.79 -1.06
N VAL A 24 -47.54 -36.58 -0.76
CA VAL A 24 -46.80 -35.33 -1.01
C VAL A 24 -45.52 -35.27 -0.17
N SER A 25 -45.59 -35.70 1.09
CA SER A 25 -44.42 -35.74 1.99
C SER A 25 -43.34 -36.71 1.53
N MET A 26 -43.73 -37.88 1.01
CA MET A 26 -42.77 -38.85 0.44
C MET A 26 -42.15 -38.35 -0.87
N ALA A 27 -42.91 -37.67 -1.73
CA ALA A 27 -42.40 -37.11 -2.98
C ALA A 27 -41.38 -35.98 -2.74
N GLY A 28 -41.61 -35.14 -1.72
CA GLY A 28 -40.70 -34.06 -1.33
C GLY A 28 -39.37 -34.55 -0.73
N ARG A 29 -39.37 -35.71 -0.06
CA ARG A 29 -38.14 -36.30 0.52
C ARG A 29 -37.18 -36.82 -0.54
N ARG A 30 -37.67 -37.39 -1.65
CA ARG A 30 -36.81 -37.90 -2.73
C ARG A 30 -35.99 -36.79 -3.39
N ARG A 31 -36.65 -35.66 -3.74
CA ARG A 31 -35.99 -34.49 -4.35
C ARG A 31 -34.92 -33.84 -3.49
N LYS A 32 -35.03 -33.90 -2.16
CA LYS A 32 -34.01 -33.34 -1.25
C LYS A 32 -32.72 -34.16 -1.24
N VAL A 33 -32.80 -35.47 -1.46
CA VAL A 33 -31.63 -36.36 -1.48
C VAL A 33 -30.78 -36.14 -2.75
N GLU A 34 -31.41 -35.83 -3.88
CA GLU A 34 -30.67 -35.42 -5.08
C GLU A 34 -30.04 -34.02 -4.93
N ALA A 35 -30.73 -33.08 -4.28
CA ALA A 35 -30.20 -31.73 -4.04
C ALA A 35 -28.99 -31.74 -3.08
N ASP A 36 -29.00 -32.58 -2.04
CA ASP A 36 -27.87 -32.74 -1.13
C ASP A 36 -26.67 -33.42 -1.81
N ARG A 37 -26.89 -34.31 -2.79
CA ARG A 37 -25.80 -34.90 -3.58
C ARG A 37 -25.08 -33.89 -4.46
N GLN A 38 -25.81 -32.94 -5.06
CA GLN A 38 -25.21 -31.88 -5.89
C GLN A 38 -24.43 -30.88 -5.02
N ARG A 39 -25.01 -30.46 -3.88
CA ARG A 39 -24.34 -29.58 -2.91
C ARG A 39 -23.05 -30.16 -2.35
N ALA A 40 -22.97 -31.48 -2.18
CA ALA A 40 -21.75 -32.15 -1.72
C ALA A 40 -20.62 -32.18 -2.78
N GLY A 41 -20.95 -32.07 -4.08
CA GLY A 41 -19.96 -31.93 -5.15
C GLY A 41 -19.40 -30.52 -5.20
N GLU A 42 -20.28 -29.51 -5.15
CA GLU A 42 -19.91 -28.09 -5.16
C GLU A 42 -19.09 -27.70 -3.92
N LEU A 43 -19.42 -28.22 -2.73
CA LEU A 43 -18.62 -27.98 -1.53
C LEU A 43 -17.18 -28.52 -1.64
N ARG A 44 -16.97 -29.62 -2.37
CA ARG A 44 -15.61 -30.17 -2.56
C ARG A 44 -14.79 -29.35 -3.54
N GLN A 45 -15.41 -28.81 -4.60
CA GLN A 45 -14.73 -27.90 -5.52
C GLN A 45 -14.42 -26.56 -4.83
N SER A 46 -15.40 -25.97 -4.15
CA SER A 46 -15.20 -24.73 -3.39
C SER A 46 -14.08 -24.87 -2.35
N ALA A 47 -14.02 -26.00 -1.63
CA ALA A 47 -12.96 -26.24 -0.66
C ALA A 47 -11.56 -26.35 -1.30
N ALA A 48 -11.47 -26.94 -2.50
CA ALA A 48 -10.21 -27.04 -3.23
C ALA A 48 -9.74 -25.68 -3.76
N ASP A 49 -10.67 -24.87 -4.28
CA ASP A 49 -10.38 -23.51 -4.77
C ASP A 49 -10.00 -22.58 -3.61
N ASP A 50 -10.68 -22.69 -2.47
CA ASP A 50 -10.37 -21.94 -1.25
C ASP A 50 -8.99 -22.33 -0.69
N GLU A 51 -8.62 -23.61 -0.73
CA GLU A 51 -7.29 -24.07 -0.29
C GLU A 51 -6.18 -23.56 -1.22
N LEU A 52 -6.41 -23.55 -2.53
CA LEU A 52 -5.47 -22.95 -3.49
C LEU A 52 -5.34 -21.44 -3.27
N ALA A 53 -6.44 -20.72 -3.12
CA ALA A 53 -6.44 -19.29 -2.83
C ALA A 53 -5.75 -18.98 -1.49
N ALA A 54 -5.91 -19.83 -0.47
CA ALA A 54 -5.21 -19.69 0.80
C ALA A 54 -3.69 -19.87 0.62
N ARG A 55 -3.26 -20.92 -0.10
CA ARG A 55 -1.84 -21.16 -0.41
C ARG A 55 -1.21 -20.05 -1.24
N GLU A 56 -1.95 -19.49 -2.20
CA GLU A 56 -1.50 -18.34 -2.99
C GLU A 56 -1.32 -17.09 -2.12
N ARG A 57 -2.26 -16.82 -1.22
CA ARG A 57 -2.16 -15.71 -0.26
C ARG A 57 -0.99 -15.90 0.70
N GLU A 58 -0.77 -17.11 1.20
CA GLU A 58 0.39 -17.45 2.04
C GLU A 58 1.70 -17.23 1.29
N ALA A 59 1.80 -17.69 0.04
CA ALA A 59 2.98 -17.48 -0.80
C ALA A 59 3.21 -15.99 -1.10
N ALA A 60 2.14 -15.23 -1.38
CA ALA A 60 2.21 -13.79 -1.60
C ALA A 60 2.67 -13.06 -0.34
N ALA A 61 2.15 -13.42 0.83
CA ALA A 61 2.56 -12.85 2.11
C ALA A 61 4.03 -13.18 2.44
N ALA A 62 4.48 -14.40 2.16
CA ALA A 62 5.88 -14.79 2.33
C ALA A 62 6.82 -14.00 1.43
N ARG A 63 6.44 -13.78 0.16
CA ARG A 63 7.20 -12.93 -0.79
C ARG A 63 7.25 -11.49 -0.32
N ALA A 64 6.11 -10.89 0.01
CA ALA A 64 6.05 -9.52 0.52
C ALA A 64 6.92 -9.33 1.78
N SER A 65 6.92 -10.32 2.68
CA SER A 65 7.76 -10.30 3.89
C SER A 65 9.26 -10.42 3.58
N ALA A 66 9.62 -11.17 2.54
CA ALA A 66 11.01 -11.27 2.08
C ALA A 66 11.47 -9.95 1.43
N ASP A 67 10.64 -9.36 0.59
CA ASP A 67 10.92 -8.07 -0.08
C ASP A 67 11.07 -6.94 0.95
N ALA A 68 10.21 -6.90 1.97
CA ALA A 68 10.32 -5.93 3.06
C ALA A 68 11.67 -6.06 3.79
N LYS A 69 12.11 -7.28 4.11
CA LYS A 69 13.41 -7.53 4.75
C LYS A 69 14.58 -7.12 3.86
N GLN A 70 14.48 -7.35 2.55
CA GLN A 70 15.52 -6.91 1.61
C GLN A 70 15.62 -5.38 1.60
N ALA A 71 14.49 -4.69 1.51
CA ALA A 71 14.44 -3.23 1.54
C ALA A 71 15.01 -2.66 2.85
N GLU A 72 14.74 -3.29 3.99
CA GLU A 72 15.32 -2.90 5.29
C GLU A 72 16.85 -3.03 5.29
N VAL A 73 17.39 -4.13 4.78
CA VAL A 73 18.85 -4.36 4.70
C VAL A 73 19.51 -3.35 3.76
N GLU A 74 18.89 -3.06 2.61
CA GLU A 74 19.38 -2.05 1.68
C GLU A 74 19.35 -0.65 2.29
N ALA A 75 18.28 -0.29 2.99
CA ALA A 75 18.16 0.98 3.70
C ALA A 75 19.23 1.11 4.79
N GLU A 76 19.49 0.04 5.56
CA GLU A 76 20.54 0.04 6.57
C GLU A 76 21.92 0.20 5.94
N LYS A 77 22.18 -0.48 4.82
CA LYS A 77 23.44 -0.33 4.07
C LYS A 77 23.64 1.10 3.60
N LEU A 78 22.60 1.72 3.04
CA LEU A 78 22.66 3.10 2.56
C LEU A 78 22.87 4.09 3.72
N ARG A 79 22.26 3.85 4.89
CA ARG A 79 22.51 4.64 6.10
C ARG A 79 23.97 4.55 6.54
N ARG A 80 24.54 3.34 6.61
CA ARG A 80 25.95 3.15 6.97
C ARG A 80 26.89 3.85 5.97
N GLU A 81 26.57 3.81 4.68
CA GLU A 81 27.34 4.52 3.65
C GLU A 81 27.26 6.05 3.82
N ALA A 82 26.07 6.57 4.12
CA ALA A 82 25.88 8.00 4.39
C ALA A 82 26.65 8.45 5.65
N GLU A 83 26.59 7.67 6.73
CA GLU A 83 27.34 7.91 7.97
C GLU A 83 28.85 7.89 7.72
N ALA A 84 29.35 6.91 6.95
CA ALA A 84 30.76 6.84 6.57
C ALA A 84 31.20 8.09 5.81
N ARG A 85 30.44 8.50 4.78
CA ARG A 85 30.74 9.74 4.03
C ARG A 85 30.70 10.99 4.90
N GLN A 86 29.80 11.05 5.88
CA GLN A 86 29.71 12.17 6.81
C GLN A 86 30.93 12.22 7.74
N THR A 87 31.38 11.06 8.23
CA THR A 87 32.62 10.95 9.00
C THR A 87 33.81 11.39 8.16
N ASP A 88 33.97 10.87 6.94
CA ASP A 88 35.07 11.24 6.03
C ASP A 88 35.10 12.76 5.75
N ALA A 89 33.93 13.36 5.52
CA ALA A 89 33.80 14.80 5.30
C ALA A 89 34.19 15.61 6.55
N THR A 90 33.82 15.13 7.73
CA THR A 90 34.19 15.74 9.02
C THR A 90 35.70 15.66 9.23
N GLU A 91 36.30 14.49 9.01
CA GLU A 91 37.74 14.27 9.14
C GLU A 91 38.53 15.15 8.17
N ALA A 92 38.10 15.26 6.91
CA ALA A 92 38.74 16.12 5.92
C ALA A 92 38.72 17.60 6.33
N ARG A 93 37.62 18.07 6.94
CA ARG A 93 37.52 19.44 7.49
C ARG A 93 38.47 19.62 8.67
N SER A 94 38.42 18.73 9.67
CA SER A 94 39.32 18.81 10.83
C SER A 94 40.80 18.78 10.43
N ALA A 95 41.18 17.91 9.49
CA ALA A 95 42.54 17.85 8.98
C ALA A 95 42.96 19.14 8.25
N SER A 96 42.02 19.82 7.58
CA SER A 96 42.27 21.10 6.93
C SER A 96 42.45 22.22 7.96
N ASP A 97 41.58 22.29 8.96
CA ASP A 97 41.64 23.27 10.04
C ASP A 97 42.93 23.14 10.85
N ASP A 98 43.37 21.91 11.13
CA ASP A 98 44.63 21.64 11.83
C ASP A 98 45.85 22.04 11.01
N LYS A 99 45.81 21.85 9.69
CA LYS A 99 46.88 22.33 8.78
C LYS A 99 46.95 23.85 8.75
N LEU A 100 45.80 24.53 8.67
CA LEU A 100 45.73 25.99 8.73
C LEU A 100 46.30 26.52 10.04
N ARG A 101 45.85 25.96 11.19
CA ARG A 101 46.36 26.35 12.51
C ARG A 101 47.87 26.14 12.64
N LYS A 102 48.40 25.05 12.06
CA LYS A 102 49.84 24.78 12.03
C LYS A 102 50.58 25.78 11.16
N ALA A 103 50.05 26.12 9.98
CA ALA A 103 50.62 27.13 9.09
C ALA A 103 50.69 28.51 9.77
N ASP A 104 49.58 28.97 10.35
CA ASP A 104 49.51 30.24 11.09
C ASP A 104 50.50 30.28 12.28
N GLY A 105 50.77 29.13 12.90
CA GLY A 105 51.76 29.05 13.98
C GLY A 105 53.21 29.23 13.51
N LEU A 106 53.51 28.88 12.26
CA LEU A 106 54.84 28.98 11.66
C LEU A 106 55.06 30.32 10.95
N ASP A 107 53.99 31.03 10.59
CA ASP A 107 54.07 32.29 9.86
C ASP A 107 54.57 33.43 10.80
N PRO A 108 55.75 34.02 10.53
CA PRO A 108 56.24 35.16 11.29
C PRO A 108 55.45 36.45 11.00
N ASP A 109 54.72 36.57 9.88
CA ASP A 109 53.98 37.77 9.50
C ASP A 109 52.71 37.94 10.35
N VAL A 110 52.05 36.86 10.77
CA VAL A 110 50.93 36.94 11.74
C VAL A 110 51.39 37.33 13.15
N ARG A 111 52.66 37.08 13.52
CA ARG A 111 53.25 37.58 14.78
C ARG A 111 53.49 39.08 14.73
N THR A 112 53.82 39.63 13.56
CA THR A 112 54.11 41.07 13.38
C THR A 112 52.85 41.91 13.11
N GLY A 113 51.82 41.33 12.47
CA GLY A 113 50.56 42.00 12.15
C GLY A 113 49.66 42.33 13.37
N ARG A 114 49.72 41.56 14.46
CA ARG A 114 48.91 41.84 15.67
C ARG A 114 49.33 43.13 16.41
N ARG A 115 50.49 43.71 16.11
CA ARG A 115 50.94 44.98 16.71
C ARG A 115 50.41 46.23 15.98
N ALA A 116 49.80 46.09 14.79
CA ALA A 116 49.10 47.18 14.14
C ALA A 116 47.61 47.16 14.56
N GLU A 117 47.25 48.01 15.53
CA GLU A 117 45.84 48.22 15.88
C GLU A 117 45.00 48.70 14.68
N PRO A 118 43.72 48.32 14.60
CA PRO A 118 42.80 48.85 13.61
C PRO A 118 42.36 50.26 14.04
N THR A 119 42.85 51.29 13.34
CA THR A 119 42.25 52.62 13.41
C THR A 119 40.82 52.55 12.87
N THR A 120 39.88 52.70 13.79
CA THR A 120 38.45 53.01 13.62
C THR A 120 38.14 53.97 12.46
N ALA A 121 37.12 53.64 11.66
CA ALA A 121 36.21 54.64 11.09
C ALA A 121 34.81 54.01 10.83
N PRO A 122 33.72 54.54 11.42
CA PRO A 122 32.36 54.17 11.07
C PRO A 122 31.83 55.10 9.96
N ALA A 123 31.26 54.54 8.89
CA ALA A 123 30.51 55.31 7.91
C ALA A 123 29.32 54.52 7.38
N ALA A 124 28.13 54.92 7.84
CA ALA A 124 26.83 54.75 7.19
C ALA A 124 26.15 56.13 7.20
N PRO A 125 25.09 56.43 6.43
CA PRO A 125 24.48 55.73 5.28
C PRO A 125 24.31 56.65 4.04
N GLY A 126 24.07 56.07 2.86
CA GLY A 126 23.71 56.83 1.66
C GLY A 126 23.13 55.93 0.57
N SER A 127 21.80 55.89 0.49
CA SER A 127 20.99 55.36 -0.61
C SER A 127 20.15 56.56 -1.12
N PRO A 128 19.70 56.67 -2.40
CA PRO A 128 19.36 55.56 -3.30
C PRO A 128 19.77 55.72 -4.77
N ALA A 129 20.00 54.59 -5.45
CA ALA A 129 19.86 54.52 -6.90
C ALA A 129 19.28 53.14 -7.27
N GLU A 130 17.98 53.09 -7.49
CA GLU A 130 17.35 52.02 -8.25
C GLU A 130 17.85 52.06 -9.70
N PRO A 131 18.08 50.88 -10.29
CA PRO A 131 17.48 50.63 -11.58
C PRO A 131 16.68 49.32 -11.57
N THR A 132 15.43 49.44 -11.97
CA THR A 132 14.51 48.36 -12.34
C THR A 132 15.14 47.42 -13.36
N VAL A 133 15.33 46.15 -13.00
CA VAL A 133 15.36 45.04 -13.97
C VAL A 133 14.54 43.90 -13.39
N ALA A 134 13.40 43.66 -14.04
CA ALA A 134 12.53 42.54 -13.80
C ALA A 134 13.19 41.23 -14.29
N GLY A 135 13.09 40.18 -13.46
CA GLY A 135 13.20 38.79 -13.88
C GLY A 135 14.60 38.20 -13.89
N ASP A 136 14.98 37.53 -12.81
CA ASP A 136 15.42 36.12 -12.90
C ASP A 136 15.38 35.49 -11.49
N ALA A 137 14.66 34.39 -11.35
CA ALA A 137 14.59 33.63 -10.11
C ALA A 137 15.89 32.83 -9.94
N PRO A 138 16.42 32.65 -8.71
CA PRO A 138 17.59 31.81 -8.52
C PRO A 138 17.25 30.36 -8.86
N ASN A 139 17.93 29.86 -9.88
CA ASN A 139 17.97 28.48 -10.33
C ASN A 139 18.12 27.53 -9.12
N THR A 140 16.99 27.00 -8.67
CA THR A 140 16.97 25.85 -7.77
C THR A 140 17.46 24.68 -8.60
N THR A 141 18.67 24.19 -8.32
CA THR A 141 19.11 22.88 -8.79
C THR A 141 18.14 21.85 -8.23
N GLN A 142 17.12 21.58 -9.02
CA GLN A 142 16.13 20.55 -8.87
C GLN A 142 16.88 19.23 -9.00
N ALA A 143 17.15 18.58 -7.87
CA ALA A 143 17.47 17.16 -7.87
C ALA A 143 16.33 16.44 -8.62
N PRO A 144 16.62 15.49 -9.53
CA PRO A 144 15.56 14.72 -10.17
C PRO A 144 14.74 14.02 -9.06
N PRO A 145 13.40 13.96 -9.17
CA PRO A 145 12.63 13.15 -8.26
C PRO A 145 13.15 11.71 -8.31
N PRO A 146 13.17 10.95 -7.20
CA PRO A 146 13.34 9.52 -7.32
C PRO A 146 12.23 9.01 -8.23
N THR A 147 12.61 8.44 -9.36
CA THR A 147 11.70 7.70 -10.23
C THR A 147 11.21 6.52 -9.38
N SER A 148 10.06 6.71 -8.76
CA SER A 148 9.33 5.64 -8.11
C SER A 148 9.11 4.56 -9.19
N PRO A 149 9.63 3.33 -9.05
CA PRO A 149 9.25 2.27 -9.96
C PRO A 149 7.75 2.08 -9.79
N ALA A 150 7.03 2.29 -10.89
CA ALA A 150 5.60 2.12 -10.98
C ALA A 150 5.19 0.82 -10.28
N ALA A 151 4.37 0.95 -9.23
CA ALA A 151 3.57 -0.16 -8.77
C ALA A 151 2.80 -0.71 -9.98
N PRO A 152 2.75 -2.03 -10.22
CA PRO A 152 1.83 -2.57 -11.20
C PRO A 152 0.42 -2.22 -10.72
N ALA A 153 -0.28 -1.40 -11.49
CA ALA A 153 -1.70 -1.17 -11.30
C ALA A 153 -2.40 -2.52 -11.42
N VAL A 154 -2.78 -3.10 -10.28
CA VAL A 154 -3.77 -4.16 -10.24
C VAL A 154 -5.08 -3.52 -10.67
N ALA A 155 -5.43 -3.72 -11.94
CA ALA A 155 -6.77 -3.40 -12.43
C ALA A 155 -7.78 -4.19 -11.59
N PRO A 156 -8.86 -3.57 -11.08
CA PRO A 156 -9.99 -4.36 -10.64
C PRO A 156 -10.56 -5.05 -11.88
N ASP A 157 -10.50 -6.38 -11.89
CA ASP A 157 -11.28 -7.21 -12.80
C ASP A 157 -12.75 -6.84 -12.55
N ASP A 158 -13.39 -6.18 -13.53
CA ASP A 158 -14.81 -5.86 -13.50
C ASP A 158 -15.56 -7.02 -14.18
N PRO A 159 -16.19 -7.94 -13.43
CA PRO A 159 -16.82 -9.12 -14.03
C PRO A 159 -18.16 -8.80 -14.71
N ASN A 160 -18.48 -7.54 -15.00
CA ASN A 160 -19.82 -7.17 -15.50
C ASN A 160 -19.85 -6.32 -16.79
N ALA A 161 -18.88 -6.50 -17.69
CA ALA A 161 -18.99 -6.04 -19.08
C ALA A 161 -19.71 -7.09 -19.95
N GLY A 162 -20.93 -7.46 -19.56
CA GLY A 162 -21.64 -8.60 -20.14
C GLY A 162 -23.16 -8.49 -20.10
N SER A 163 -23.73 -7.33 -20.41
CA SER A 163 -25.17 -7.24 -20.65
C SER A 163 -25.46 -6.23 -21.76
N GLY A 164 -25.57 -6.76 -22.98
CA GLY A 164 -26.13 -6.04 -24.10
C GLY A 164 -27.58 -5.66 -23.82
N GLN A 165 -27.91 -4.39 -24.02
CA GLN A 165 -29.25 -3.92 -24.34
C GLN A 165 -29.15 -2.61 -25.11
N HIS A 166 -28.96 -2.71 -26.44
CA HIS A 166 -29.39 -1.63 -27.33
C HIS A 166 -30.88 -1.82 -27.62
N ARG A 167 -31.67 -1.00 -26.93
CA ARG A 167 -33.10 -0.83 -27.07
C ARG A 167 -33.38 0.32 -28.04
N ALA A 168 -33.95 -0.02 -29.21
CA ALA A 168 -35.00 0.67 -30.00
C ALA A 168 -34.84 2.18 -30.35
N PRO A 169 -35.72 2.79 -31.17
CA PRO A 169 -36.77 2.24 -32.04
C PRO A 169 -36.50 2.38 -33.56
#